data_AF-X1UZJ3-F1
#
_entry.id   AF-X1UZJ3-F1
#
_cell.length_a   1.000
_cell.length_b   1.000
_cell.length_c   1.000
_cell.angle_alpha   90.00
_cell.angle_beta   90.00
_cell.angle_gamma   90.00
#
_symmetry.space_group_name_H-M   'P 1'
#
loop_
_entity.id
_entity.type
_entity.pdbx_description
1 polymer ?
#
loop_
_entity_poly.entity_id
_entity_poly.type
_entity_poly.pdbx_seq_one_letter_code
_entity_poly.pdbx_strand_id
1 'polypeptide(L)' 'HDNLMSQYHDDEWGLPAHDDHVLFEFLILEGAQAGLSWSTILKKRENFRKFWVSHYFSGISLINW' A
#
# COMPACT_ATOMS: atom_id res chain seq x y z
N HIS A 1 -12.04 0.39 19.99
CA HIS A 1 -11.70 -0.74 19.10
C HIS A 1 -11.43 -0.13 17.73
N ASP A 2 -10.22 -0.27 17.19
CA ASP A 2 -9.81 0.41 15.95
C ASP A 2 -10.41 -0.37 14.76
N ASN A 3 -11.62 0.03 14.32
CA ASN A 3 -12.46 -0.67 13.34
C ASN A 3 -11.69 -1.01 12.04
N LEU A 4 -10.77 -0.13 11.64
CA LEU A 4 -9.96 -0.30 10.43
C LEU A 4 -9.05 -1.53 10.45
N MET A 5 -8.45 -1.86 11.60
CA MET A 5 -7.58 -3.03 11.71
C MET A 5 -8.37 -4.34 11.64
N SER A 6 -9.55 -4.37 12.27
CA SER A 6 -10.45 -5.53 12.25
C SER A 6 -10.96 -5.77 10.83
N GLN A 7 -11.44 -4.73 10.15
CA GLN A 7 -11.88 -4.81 8.76
C GLN A 7 -10.77 -5.32 7.83
N TYR A 8 -9.56 -4.76 7.95
CA TYR A 8 -8.42 -5.23 7.16
C TYR A 8 -8.11 -6.71 7.41
N HIS A 9 -8.15 -7.13 8.68
CA HIS A 9 -7.87 -8.52 9.03
C HIS A 9 -8.93 -9.48 8.47
N ASP A 10 -10.20 -9.11 8.55
CA ASP A 10 -11.31 -9.96 8.15
C ASP A 10 -11.48 -10.02 6.63
N ASP A 11 -11.26 -8.90 5.94
CA ASP A 11 -11.58 -8.75 4.51
C ASP A 11 -10.37 -8.83 3.57
N GLU A 12 -9.14 -8.68 4.07
CA GLU A 12 -7.95 -8.60 3.21
C GLU A 12 -6.80 -9.52 3.67
N TRP A 13 -6.54 -9.61 4.98
CA TRP A 13 -5.35 -10.31 5.47
C TRP A 13 -5.43 -11.83 5.24
N GLY A 14 -4.40 -12.38 4.59
CA GLY A 14 -4.30 -13.81 4.31
C GLY A 14 -5.16 -14.30 3.14
N LEU A 15 -5.92 -13.42 2.48
CA LEU A 15 -6.61 -13.76 1.24
C LEU A 15 -5.65 -13.73 0.04
N PRO A 16 -5.77 -14.67 -0.93
CA PRO A 16 -4.92 -14.67 -2.11
C PRO A 16 -5.14 -13.42 -2.97
N ALA A 17 -4.08 -12.66 -3.22
CA ALA A 17 -4.06 -11.55 -4.17
C ALA A 17 -3.27 -11.95 -5.42
N HIS A 18 -3.84 -11.71 -6.60
CA HIS A 18 -3.23 -12.05 -7.89
C HIS A 18 -3.00 -10.82 -8.78
N ASP A 19 -3.41 -9.63 -8.32
CA ASP A 19 -3.20 -8.38 -9.04
C ASP A 19 -1.81 -7.83 -8.70
N ASP A 20 -0.97 -7.63 -9.72
CA ASP A 20 0.41 -7.17 -9.56
C ASP A 20 0.51 -5.80 -8.89
N HIS A 21 -0.45 -4.90 -9.12
CA HIS A 21 -0.48 -3.59 -8.47
C HIS A 21 -0.77 -3.73 -6.98
N VAL A 22 -1.68 -4.64 -6.61
CA VAL A 22 -2.00 -4.93 -5.20
C VAL A 22 -0.79 -5.55 -4.50
N LEU A 23 -0.12 -6.52 -5.14
CA LEU A 23 1.09 -7.14 -4.59
C LEU A 23 2.22 -6.12 -4.41
N PHE A 24 2.43 -5.24 -5.39
CA PHE A 24 3.42 -4.18 -5.30
C PHE A 24 3.07 -3.13 -4.25
N GLU A 25 1.79 -2.76 -4.12
CA GLU A 25 1.32 -1.89 -3.04
C GLU A 25 1.70 -2.46 -1.68
N PHE A 26 1.40 -3.75 -1.44
CA PHE A 26 1.77 -4.42 -0.19
C PHE A 26 3.28 -4.40 0.06
N LEU A 27 4.09 -4.71 -0.96
CA LEU A 27 5.55 -4.67 -0.84
C LEU A 27 6.06 -3.31 -0.34
N ILE A 28 5.49 -2.22 -0.84
CA ILE A 28 5.88 -0.87 -0.42
C ILE A 28 5.38 -0.56 0.99
N LEU A 29 4.14 -0.92 1.31
CA LEU A 29 3.57 -0.68 2.65
C LEU A 29 4.39 -1.41 3.74
N GLU A 30 4.85 -2.63 3.46
CA GLU A 30 5.77 -3.38 4.32
C GLU A 30 7.11 -2.65 4.52
N GLY A 31 7.71 -2.14 3.44
CA GLY A 31 8.94 -1.34 3.52
C GLY A 31 8.77 -0.02 4.32
N ALA A 32 7.60 0.60 4.24
CA ALA A 32 7.28 1.81 4.99
C ALA A 32 7.04 1.56 6.48
N GLN A 33 6.88 0.30 6.90
CA GLN A 33 6.57 -0.09 8.28
C GLN A 33 7.75 0.04 9.26
N ALA A 34 8.92 0.52 8.84
CA ALA A 34 10.13 0.59 9.66
C ALA A 34 9.90 1.26 11.05
N GLY A 35 9.67 0.43 12.08
CA GLY A 35 9.39 0.86 13.45
C GLY A 35 7.96 1.37 13.73
N LEU A 36 7.04 1.28 12.76
CA LEU A 36 5.65 1.74 12.90
C LEU A 36 4.69 0.56 13.12
N SER A 37 3.53 0.84 13.72
CA SER A 37 2.44 -0.14 13.77
C SER A 37 1.76 -0.27 12.41
N TRP A 38 1.23 -1.46 12.11
CA TRP A 38 0.46 -1.68 10.89
C TRP A 38 -0.78 -0.78 10.79
N SER A 39 -1.44 -0.49 11.93
CA SER A 39 -2.54 0.48 11.99
C SER A 39 -2.13 1.89 11.54
N THR A 40 -0.87 2.29 11.78
CA THR A 40 -0.31 3.56 11.30
C THR A 40 -0.11 3.54 9.78
N ILE A 41 0.32 2.40 9.24
CA ILE A 41 0.49 2.19 7.80
C ILE A 41 -0.86 2.18 7.07
N LEU A 42 -1.85 1.43 7.58
CA LEU A 42 -3.21 1.40 6.99
C LEU A 42 -3.86 2.79 6.95
N LYS A 43 -3.66 3.61 7.98
CA LYS A 43 -4.14 5.01 8.01
C LYS A 43 -3.48 5.89 6.93
N LYS A 44 -2.28 5.55 6.46
CA LYS A 44 -1.55 6.26 5.41
C LYS A 44 -1.71 5.64 4.03
N ARG A 45 -2.27 4.44 3.91
CA ARG A 45 -2.44 3.65 2.67
C ARG A 45 -3.08 4.46 1.54
N GLU A 46 -4.15 5.19 1.83
CA GLU A 46 -4.85 6.02 0.84
C GLU A 46 -3.96 7.17 0.31
N ASN A 47 -3.10 7.74 1.16
CA ASN A 47 -2.16 8.77 0.72
C ASN A 47 -1.08 8.19 -0.19
N PHE A 48 -0.61 6.97 0.10
CA PHE A 48 0.27 6.25 -0.82
C PHE A 48 -0.45 6.05 -2.16
N ARG A 49 -1.67 5.51 -2.20
CA ARG A 49 -2.44 5.31 -3.45
C ARG A 49 -2.58 6.58 -4.28
N LYS A 50 -2.89 7.72 -3.65
CA LYS A 50 -2.96 9.03 -4.34
C LYS A 50 -1.62 9.46 -4.93
N PHE A 51 -0.53 9.26 -4.19
CA PHE A 51 0.81 9.54 -4.69
C PHE A 51 1.14 8.68 -5.91
N TRP A 52 0.81 7.38 -5.86
CA TRP A 52 1.02 6.44 -6.95
C TRP A 52 0.26 6.83 -8.21
N VAL A 53 -1.06 7.09 -8.14
CA VAL A 53 -1.85 7.51 -9.32
C VAL A 53 -1.27 8.76 -9.98
N SER A 54 -0.77 9.71 -9.19
CA SER A 54 -0.11 10.92 -9.68
C SER A 54 1.25 10.63 -10.36
N HIS A 55 2.02 9.66 -9.85
CA HIS A 55 3.36 9.34 -10.34
C HIS A 55 3.39 8.30 -11.47
N TYR A 56 2.41 7.39 -11.58
CA TYR A 56 2.31 6.49 -12.73
C TYR A 56 2.02 7.23 -14.05
N PHE A 57 1.36 8.40 -13.98
CA PHE A 57 1.15 9.26 -15.15
C PHE A 57 2.40 10.06 -15.58
N SER A 58 3.45 10.12 -14.75
CA SER A 58 4.65 10.95 -14.99
C SER A 58 5.98 10.19 -14.94
N GLY A 59 6.02 8.96 -14.41
CA GLY A 59 7.26 8.29 -13.98
C GLY A 59 7.98 7.40 -14.99
N ILE A 60 7.39 7.03 -16.13
CA ILE A 60 8.11 6.21 -17.14
C ILE A 60 9.07 7.07 -18.01
N SER A 61 8.97 8.40 -17.96
CA SER A 61 9.78 9.29 -18.81
C SER A 61 11.15 9.69 -18.24
N LEU A 62 11.54 9.29 -17.03
CA LEU A 62 12.72 9.85 -16.36
C LEU A 62 13.83 8.86 -16.00
N ILE A 63 13.72 7.58 -16.40
CA ILE A 63 14.88 6.67 -16.38
C ILE A 63 15.44 6.64 -17.81
N ASN A 64 16.21 7.67 -18.16
CA ASN A 64 17.16 7.58 -19.27
C ASN A 64 18.38 6.78 -18.79
N TRP A 65 18.84 5.86 -19.63
CA TRP A 65 20.10 5.13 -19.53
C TRP A 65 21.30 6.08 -19.37
#